data_AF-A0A2P6S155-F1
#
_entry.id   AF-A0A2P6S155-F1
#
_cell.length_a   1.000
_cell.length_b   1.000
_cell.length_c   1.000
_cell.angle_alpha   90.00
_cell.angle_beta   90.00
_cell.angle_gamma   90.00
#
_symmetry.space_group_name_H-M   'P 1'
#
loop_
_entity.id
_entity.type
_entity.pdbx_description
1 polymer ?
#
loop_
_entity_poly.entity_id
_entity_poly.type
_entity_poly.pdbx_seq_one_letter_code
_entity_poly.pdbx_strand_id
1 'polypeptide(L)' 'MERWIEHYSSSQQILLVGEGDFSFSACLARAFRYAPNMVATSLDSQGTLLVYTKPCCASNYSDLGFINLD' A
#
# COMPACT_ATOMS: atom_id res chain seq x y z
N MET A 1 8.44 -17.91 2.36
CA MET A 1 7.47 -18.76 1.64
C MET A 1 6.58 -17.85 0.82
N GLU A 2 6.37 -18.23 -0.43
CA GLU A 2 5.46 -17.51 -1.33
C GLU A 2 4.03 -17.62 -0.81
N ARG A 3 3.32 -16.50 -0.80
CA ARG A 3 1.91 -16.45 -0.44
C ARG A 3 1.08 -16.01 -1.62
N TRP A 4 -0.06 -16.65 -1.77
CA TRP A 4 -1.02 -16.40 -2.83
C TRP A 4 -2.29 -15.86 -2.21
N ILE A 5 -2.72 -14.71 -2.71
CA ILE A 5 -3.98 -14.06 -2.36
C ILE A 5 -4.75 -13.89 -3.66
N GLU A 6 -5.75 -14.74 -3.86
CA GLU A 6 -6.50 -14.82 -5.11
C GLU A 6 -5.56 -14.95 -6.33
N HIS A 7 -5.39 -13.87 -7.09
CA HIS A 7 -4.62 -13.79 -8.32
C HIS A 7 -3.22 -13.18 -8.11
N TYR A 8 -2.87 -12.80 -6.88
CA TYR A 8 -1.63 -12.13 -6.53
C TYR A 8 -0.71 -13.06 -5.76
N SER A 9 0.56 -13.10 -6.16
CA SER A 9 1.63 -13.75 -5.41
C SER A 9 2.53 -12.73 -4.73
N SER A 10 3.02 -13.02 -3.52
CA SER A 10 4.02 -12.22 -2.81
C SER A 10 5.35 -12.07 -3.56
N SER A 11 5.61 -12.97 -4.53
CA SER A 11 6.80 -12.94 -5.38
C SER A 11 6.65 -12.01 -6.58
N GLN A 12 5.43 -11.58 -6.91
CA GLN A 12 5.17 -10.67 -8.02
C GLN A 12 5.51 -9.23 -7.64
N GLN A 13 5.95 -8.45 -8.61
CA GLN A 13 6.06 -7.01 -8.49
C GLN A 13 4.71 -6.38 -8.82
N ILE A 14 4.11 -5.67 -7.86
CA ILE A 14 2.79 -5.07 -8.00
C ILE A 14 2.93 -3.56 -7.85
N LEU A 15 2.49 -2.83 -8.87
CA LEU A 15 2.41 -1.37 -8.86
C LEU A 15 0.94 -0.96 -8.86
N LEU A 16 0.50 -0.28 -7.81
CA LEU A 16 -0.84 0.30 -7.72
C LEU A 16 -0.75 1.78 -8.06
N VAL A 17 -1.47 2.22 -9.09
CA VAL A 17 -1.40 3.59 -9.60
C VAL A 17 -2.73 4.30 -9.36
N GLY A 18 -2.67 5.51 -8.81
CA GLY A 18 -3.87 6.27 -8.44
C GLY A 18 -4.60 5.68 -7.23
N GLU A 19 -3.87 4.99 -6.37
CA GLU A 19 -4.37 4.40 -5.14
C GLU A 19 -4.56 5.54 -4.13
N GLY A 20 -5.80 6.02 -4.00
CA GLY A 20 -6.15 7.22 -3.25
C GLY A 20 -5.60 7.23 -1.83
N ASP A 21 -6.15 6.40 -0.94
CA ASP A 21 -5.90 6.41 0.51
C ASP A 21 -4.98 5.27 1.02
N PHE A 22 -4.40 4.49 0.12
CA PHE A 22 -3.55 3.34 0.37
C PHE A 22 -4.23 2.14 1.05
N SER A 23 -5.56 2.14 1.18
CA SER A 23 -6.30 1.13 1.94
C SER A 23 -6.24 -0.26 1.31
N PHE A 24 -6.35 -0.37 -0.01
CA PHE A 24 -6.29 -1.64 -0.72
C PHE A 24 -4.87 -2.21 -0.69
N SER A 25 -3.88 -1.36 -0.97
CA SER A 25 -2.46 -1.69 -0.92
C SER A 25 -2.05 -2.19 0.46
N ALA A 26 -2.49 -1.49 1.51
CA ALA A 26 -2.16 -1.85 2.89
C ALA A 26 -2.79 -3.18 3.30
N CYS A 27 -4.04 -3.42 2.91
CA CYS A 27 -4.71 -4.68 3.20
C CYS A 27 -4.01 -5.85 2.49
N LEU A 28 -3.63 -5.67 1.22
CA LEU A 28 -2.93 -6.68 0.43
C LEU A 28 -1.51 -6.93 0.96
N ALA A 29 -0.74 -5.89 1.28
CA ALA A 29 0.59 -6.01 1.88
C ALA A 29 0.55 -6.71 3.24
N ARG A 30 -0.44 -6.40 4.08
CA ARG A 30 -0.62 -7.02 5.40
C ARG A 30 -1.04 -8.49 5.29
N ALA A 31 -1.90 -8.83 4.33
CA ALA A 31 -2.22 -10.21 4.02
C ALA A 31 -0.98 -10.97 3.49
N PHE A 32 -0.14 -10.27 2.71
CA PHE A 32 1.19 -10.73 2.34
C PHE A 32 2.22 -10.63 3.44
N ARG A 33 1.95 -10.16 4.68
CA ARG A 33 2.82 -9.89 5.87
C ARG A 33 4.25 -9.35 5.62
N TYR A 34 4.68 -9.28 4.38
CA TYR A 34 6.00 -8.93 3.88
C TYR A 34 5.84 -8.77 2.36
N ALA A 35 5.72 -7.52 1.93
CA ALA A 35 5.43 -7.16 0.55
C ALA A 35 6.43 -6.11 0.02
N PRO A 36 7.76 -6.38 0.05
CA PRO A 36 8.77 -5.44 -0.45
C PRO A 36 8.67 -5.20 -1.96
N ASN A 37 7.94 -6.09 -2.66
CA ASN A 37 7.72 -6.04 -4.10
C ASN A 37 6.43 -5.26 -4.46
N MET A 38 5.74 -4.68 -3.48
CA MET A 38 4.55 -3.87 -3.70
C MET A 38 4.86 -2.39 -3.56
N VAL A 39 4.38 -1.62 -4.54
CA VAL A 39 4.54 -0.19 -4.62
C VAL A 39 3.18 0.43 -4.91
N ALA A 40 2.78 1.43 -4.14
CA ALA A 40 1.54 2.15 -4.37
C ALA A 40 1.81 3.64 -4.59
N THR A 41 1.10 4.24 -5.55
CA THR A 41 1.21 5.65 -5.93
C THR A 41 -0.17 6.29 -5.94
N SER A 42 -0.25 7.52 -5.44
CA SER A 42 -1.44 8.36 -5.46
C SER A 42 -1.10 9.70 -6.11
N LEU A 43 -2.11 10.36 -6.67
CA LEU A 43 -2.03 11.77 -7.07
C LEU A 43 -2.22 12.71 -5.86
N ASP A 44 -2.72 12.17 -4.75
CA ASP A 44 -3.09 12.92 -3.57
C ASP A 44 -1.85 13.21 -2.72
N SER A 45 -1.56 14.50 -2.48
CA SER A 45 -0.37 14.91 -1.75
C SER A 45 -0.34 14.35 -0.32
N GLN A 46 0.86 14.11 0.23
CA GLN A 46 1.04 13.60 1.60
C GLN A 46 0.26 14.38 2.67
N GLY A 47 0.06 15.69 2.46
CA GLY A 47 -0.70 16.55 3.36
C GLY A 47 -2.20 16.23 3.39
N THR A 48 -2.78 15.78 2.28
CA THR A 48 -4.20 15.43 2.18
C THR A 48 -4.46 14.06 2.80
N LEU A 49 -3.55 13.09 2.61
CA LEU A 49 -3.60 11.79 3.26
C LEU A 49 -3.64 11.91 4.78
N LEU A 50 -2.74 12.71 5.38
CA LEU A 50 -2.71 12.91 6.83
C LEU A 50 -4.00 13.53 7.39
N VAL A 51 -4.69 14.36 6.59
CA VAL A 51 -5.96 15.00 6.95
C VAL A 51 -7.14 14.02 6.88
N TYR A 52 -7.16 13.10 5.91
CA TYR A 52 -8.21 12.07 5.79
C TYR A 52 -7.96 10.84 6.67
N THR A 53 -6.71 10.55 7.02
CA THR A 53 -6.37 9.42 7.87
C THR A 53 -6.86 9.64 9.30
N LYS A 54 -7.77 8.78 9.75
CA LYS A 54 -8.09 8.67 11.18
C LYS A 54 -6.81 8.20 11.90
N PRO A 55 -6.42 8.79 13.04
CA PRO A 55 -5.17 8.45 13.74
C PRO A 55 -5.04 6.96 14.11
N CYS A 56 -6.15 6.22 14.20
CA CYS A 56 -6.12 4.75 14.38
C CYS A 56 -5.55 3.97 13.17
N CYS A 57 -5.55 4.53 11.97
CA CYS A 57 -5.12 3.85 10.73
C CYS A 57 -3.67 4.19 10.34
N ALA A 58 -3.01 5.11 11.06
CA ALA A 58 -1.64 5.54 10.81
C ALA A 58 -0.58 4.44 11.03
N SER A 59 -0.97 3.29 11.58
CA SER A 59 -0.09 2.15 11.81
C SER A 59 0.12 1.26 10.57
N ASN A 60 -0.56 1.51 9.46
CA ASN A 60 -0.46 0.68 8.25
C ASN A 60 0.66 1.12 7.27
N TYR A 61 1.35 2.23 7.52
CA TYR A 61 2.35 2.80 6.61
C TYR A 61 3.75 2.16 6.68
N SER A 62 4.04 1.31 7.67
CA SER A 62 5.40 0.78 7.83
C SER A 62 5.78 -0.34 6.86
N ASP A 63 4.80 -0.96 6.19
CA ASP A 63 5.00 -2.19 5.41
C ASP A 63 4.97 -1.99 3.89
N LEU A 64 4.76 -0.75 3.41
CA LEU A 64 4.61 -0.42 1.99
C LEU A 64 5.69 0.56 1.51
N GLY A 65 6.24 0.31 0.32
CA GLY A 65 7.01 1.30 -0.41
C GLY A 65 6.06 2.32 -1.05
N PHE A 66 5.98 3.52 -0.49
CA PHE A 66 5.21 4.62 -1.07
C PHE A 66 6.07 5.43 -2.03
N ILE A 67 5.53 5.72 -3.21
CA ILE A 67 6.11 6.72 -4.13
C ILE A 67 5.03 7.76 -4.38
N ASN A 68 5.26 8.98 -3.91
CA ASN A 68 4.41 10.12 -4.27
C ASN A 68 4.66 10.46 -5.75
N LEU A 69 3.59 10.65 -6.51
CA LEU A 69 3.64 11.11 -7.90
C LEU A 69 3.46 12.63 -8.00
N ASP A 70 4.00 13.36 -7.01
CA ASP A 70 4.06 14.83 -7.00
C ASP A 70 5.13 15.36 -7.97
#